data_AF-A0A9W8TLU5-F1
#
_entry.id   AF-A0A9W8TLU5-F1
#
_cell.length_a   1.000
_cell.length_b   1.000
_cell.length_c   1.000
_cell.angle_alpha   90.00
_cell.angle_beta   90.00
_cell.angle_gamma   90.00
#
_symmetry.space_group_name_H-M   'P 1'
#
loop_
_entity.id
_entity.type
_entity.pdbx_description
1 polymer ?
#
loop_
_entity_poly.entity_id
_entity_poly.type
_entity_poly.pdbx_seq_one_letter_code
_entity_poly.pdbx_strand_id
1 'polypeptide(L)' 'MAALEAAVRGIEKDGLVWGASKLVPVGFGIKKLQITLVIEDEKISLSDLEEEIQAFEDYVQSTDVAAMQKL' A
#
# COMPACT_ATOMS: atom_id res chain seq x y z
N MET A 1 -2.64 12.81 -4.62
CA MET A 1 -2.65 11.33 -4.70
C MET A 1 -1.52 10.76 -5.54
N ALA A 2 -1.11 11.38 -6.66
CA ALA A 2 0.03 10.86 -7.44
C ALA A 2 1.32 10.74 -6.62
N ALA A 3 1.62 11.72 -5.74
CA ALA A 3 2.77 11.65 -4.84
C ALA A 3 2.68 10.51 -3.81
N LEU A 4 1.50 10.29 -3.23
CA LEU A 4 1.24 9.16 -2.31
C LEU A 4 1.51 7.82 -3.02
N GLU A 5 0.95 7.63 -4.21
CA GLU A 5 1.16 6.38 -4.96
C GLU A 5 2.63 6.21 -5.38
N ALA A 6 3.30 7.28 -5.79
CA ALA A 6 4.72 7.23 -6.13
C ALA A 6 5.59 6.87 -4.91
N ALA A 7 5.30 7.41 -3.73
CA ALA A 7 6.00 7.06 -2.50
C ALA A 7 5.84 5.58 -2.15
N VAL A 8 4.60 5.07 -2.16
CA VAL A 8 4.30 3.65 -1.89
C VAL A 8 5.00 2.74 -2.91
N ARG A 9 4.91 3.05 -4.21
CA ARG A 9 5.58 2.28 -5.27
C ARG A 9 7.11 2.38 -5.24
N GLY A 10 7.66 3.37 -4.53
CA GLY A 10 9.10 3.55 -4.35
C GLY A 10 9.71 2.55 -3.36
N ILE A 11 8.89 1.80 -2.61
CA ILE A 11 9.37 0.69 -1.79
C ILE A 11 9.73 -0.48 -2.72
N GLU A 12 11.02 -0.75 -2.83
CA GLU A 12 11.58 -1.86 -3.60
C GLU A 12 12.18 -2.90 -2.65
N LYS A 13 11.61 -4.11 -2.66
CA LYS A 13 12.06 -5.25 -1.84
C LYS A 13 11.99 -6.54 -2.66
N ASP A 14 12.93 -7.46 -2.42
CA ASP A 14 12.89 -8.79 -3.04
C ASP A 14 11.66 -9.56 -2.53
N GLY A 15 10.88 -10.12 -3.45
CA GLY A 15 9.61 -10.78 -3.14
C GLY A 15 8.42 -9.85 -2.96
N LEU A 16 8.51 -8.54 -3.29
CA LEU A 16 7.38 -7.61 -3.32
C LEU A 16 7.08 -7.16 -4.76
N VAL A 17 5.82 -7.31 -5.19
CA VAL A 17 5.36 -6.84 -6.50
C VAL A 17 4.13 -5.97 -6.34
N TRP A 18 4.23 -4.70 -6.75
CA TRP A 18 3.11 -3.77 -6.80
C TRP A 18 2.23 -4.02 -8.02
N GLY A 19 0.92 -4.08 -7.81
CA GLY A 19 -0.08 -4.31 -8.85
C GLY A 19 -0.90 -3.07 -9.23
N ALA A 20 -2.16 -3.32 -9.58
CA ALA A 20 -3.11 -2.29 -9.96
C ALA A 20 -3.50 -1.41 -8.76
N SER A 21 -3.75 -0.13 -9.03
CA SER A 21 -4.20 0.84 -8.04
C SER A 21 -5.44 1.57 -8.53
N LYS A 22 -6.25 2.07 -7.59
CA LYS A 22 -7.37 2.97 -7.86
C LYS A 22 -7.62 3.89 -6.67
N LEU A 23 -8.24 5.03 -6.94
CA LEU A 23 -8.73 5.93 -5.90
C LEU A 23 -10.19 5.61 -5.58
N VAL A 24 -10.46 5.26 -4.32
CA VAL A 24 -11.80 4.91 -3.84
C VAL A 24 -12.34 6.02 -2.96
N PRO A 25 -13.51 6.61 -3.28
CA PRO A 25 -14.16 7.59 -2.41
C PRO A 25 -14.52 6.99 -1.04
N VAL A 26 -14.26 7.74 0.04
CA VAL A 26 -14.62 7.34 1.42
C VAL A 26 -15.64 8.29 2.07
N GLY A 27 -15.96 9.41 1.43
CA GLY A 27 -16.92 10.41 1.89
C GLY A 27 -16.33 11.82 1.91
N PHE A 28 -17.18 12.85 1.98
CA PHE A 28 -16.78 14.26 2.15
C PHE A 28 -15.71 14.76 1.16
N GLY A 29 -15.71 14.25 -0.07
CA GLY A 29 -14.71 14.59 -1.10
C GLY A 29 -13.34 13.91 -0.93
N ILE A 30 -13.15 13.12 0.12
CA ILE A 30 -11.92 12.37 0.40
C ILE A 30 -11.90 11.05 -0.37
N LYS A 31 -10.73 10.69 -0.89
CA LYS A 31 -10.46 9.41 -1.55
C LYS A 31 -9.28 8.73 -0.87
N LYS A 32 -9.34 7.41 -0.73
CA LYS A 32 -8.20 6.58 -0.33
C LYS A 32 -7.53 5.96 -1.54
N LEU A 33 -6.22 5.73 -1.46
CA LEU A 33 -5.52 4.86 -2.40
C LEU A 33 -5.84 3.41 -2.04
N GLN A 34 -6.33 2.64 -3.01
CA GLN A 34 -6.41 1.18 -2.92
C GLN A 34 -5.45 0.60 -3.94
N ILE A 35 -4.45 -0.16 -3.48
CA ILE A 35 -3.43 -0.77 -4.31
C ILE A 35 -3.33 -2.26 -3.99
N THR A 36 -3.18 -3.10 -5.01
CA THR A 36 -2.91 -4.54 -4.84
C THR A 36 -1.41 -4.77 -4.82
N LEU A 37 -0.96 -5.76 -4.08
CA LEU A 37 0.41 -6.21 -4.05
C LEU A 37 0.45 -7.74 -3.95
N VAL A 38 1.53 -8.35 -4.42
CA VAL A 38 1.84 -9.76 -4.26
C VAL A 38 3.14 -9.86 -3.49
N ILE A 39 3.17 -10.74 -2.48
CA ILE A 39 4.37 -10.99 -1.67
C ILE A 39 4.79 -12.45 -1.70
N GLU A 40 6.08 -12.67 -1.53
CA GLU A 40 6.65 -13.95 -1.10
C GLU A 40 6.63 -14.02 0.44
N ASP A 41 5.79 -14.91 1.00
CA ASP A 41 5.57 -15.02 2.46
C ASP A 41 6.86 -15.25 3.27
N GLU A 42 7.86 -15.92 2.70
CA GLU A 42 9.15 -16.19 3.36
C GLU A 42 10.09 -14.97 3.41
N LYS A 43 9.79 -13.91 2.65
CA LYS A 43 10.68 -12.74 2.47
C LYS A 43 10.08 -11.43 2.98
N ILE A 44 8.76 -11.27 2.87
CA ILE A 44 8.09 -10.02 3.19
C ILE A 44 7.12 -10.23 4.35
N SER A 45 7.36 -9.52 5.44
CA SER A 45 6.38 -9.31 6.51
C SER A 45 5.40 -8.22 6.07
N LEU A 46 4.10 -8.54 6.06
CA LEU A 46 3.07 -7.57 5.71
C LEU A 46 2.97 -6.46 6.76
N SER A 47 3.19 -6.78 8.04
CA SER A 47 3.20 -5.78 9.13
C SER A 47 4.35 -4.78 8.98
N ASP A 48 5.56 -5.25 8.66
CA ASP A 48 6.72 -4.37 8.46
C ASP A 48 6.52 -3.46 7.24
N LEU A 49 5.86 -3.99 6.19
CA LEU A 49 5.52 -3.22 5.01
C LEU A 49 4.46 -2.14 5.33
N GLU A 50 3.46 -2.46 6.15
CA GLU A 50 2.48 -1.47 6.63
C GLU A 50 3.16 -0.35 7.42
N GLU A 51 4.06 -0.69 8.35
CA GLU A 51 4.83 0.30 9.12
C GLU A 51 5.69 1.21 8.23
N GLU A 52 6.38 0.64 7.24
CA GLU A 52 7.20 1.40 6.29
C GLU A 52 6.34 2.36 5.45
N ILE A 53 5.14 1.93 5.03
CA ILE A 53 4.20 2.80 4.31
C ILE A 53 3.68 3.92 5.23
N GLN A 54 3.36 3.61 6.48
CA GLN A 54 2.88 4.59 7.45
C GLN A 54 3.95 5.63 7.82
N ALA A 55 5.23 5.32 7.64
CA ALA A 55 6.33 6.26 7.85
C ALA A 55 6.34 7.43 6.84
N PHE A 56 5.56 7.36 5.75
CA PHE A 56 5.34 8.50 4.86
C PHE A 56 4.33 9.50 5.46
N GLU A 57 4.66 10.09 6.61
CA GLU A 57 3.76 10.92 7.44
C GLU A 57 3.15 12.12 6.68
N ASP A 58 3.83 12.64 5.65
CA ASP A 58 3.32 13.72 4.79
C ASP A 58 2.16 13.29 3.87
N TYR A 59 1.99 11.98 3.67
CA TYR A 59 1.06 11.42 2.68
C TYR A 59 0.10 10.37 3.25
N VAL A 60 0.50 9.63 4.28
CA VAL A 60 -0.21 8.46 4.81
C VAL A 60 -0.68 8.75 6.24
N GLN A 61 -2.01 8.69 6.43
CA GLN A 61 -2.62 8.83 7.76
C GLN A 61 -2.80 7.48 8.46
N SER A 62 -3.06 6.42 7.71
CA SER A 62 -3.12 5.02 8.17
C SER A 62 -3.11 4.07 6.97
N THR A 63 -2.86 2.79 7.24
CA THR A 63 -2.99 1.68 6.28
C THR A 63 -3.95 0.63 6.82
N ASP A 64 -4.65 -0.07 5.92
CA ASP A 64 -5.55 -1.17 6.26
C ASP A 64 -5.56 -2.23 5.15
N VAL A 65 -5.64 -3.51 5.52
CA VAL A 65 -5.84 -4.61 4.57
C VAL A 65 -7.31 -4.66 4.13
N ALA A 66 -7.56 -4.31 2.86
CA ALA A 66 -8.90 -4.36 2.30
C ALA A 66 -9.39 -5.79 2.03
N ALA A 67 -8.48 -6.67 1.57
CA ALA A 67 -8.71 -8.10 1.33
C ALA A 67 -7.36 -8.80 1.16
N MET A 68 -7.28 -10.08 1.50
CA MET A 68 -6.09 -10.93 1.32
C MET A 68 -6.51 -12.31 0.84
N GLN A 69 -5.79 -12.86 -0.13
CA GLN A 69 -5.98 -14.22 -0.64
C GLN A 69 -4.61 -14.85 -0.93
N LYS A 70 -4.51 -16.17 -0.75
CA LYS A 70 -3.33 -16.91 -1.19
C LYS A 70 -3.37 -17.11 -2.70
N LEU A 71 -2.21 -16.96 -3.35
CA LEU A 71 -1.99 -17.28 -4.77
C LEU A 71 -1.56 -18.75 -4.94
#